data_AF-A0A938QK75-F1
#
_entry.id   AF-A0A938QK75-F1
#
_cell.length_a   1.000
_cell.length_b   1.000
_cell.length_c   1.000
_cell.angle_alpha   90.00
_cell.angle_beta   90.00
_cell.angle_gamma   90.00
#
_symmetry.space_group_name_H-M   'P 1'
#
loop_
_entity.id
_entity.type
_entity.pdbx_description
1 polymer ?
#
loop_
_entity_poly.entity_id
_entity_poly.type
_entity_poly.pdbx_seq_one_letter_code
_entity_poly.pdbx_strand_id
1 'polypeptide(L)'
;MRKSVWLISVLLGISLLLVALPALAQWGAIQSGVDAAKRAKEAEKKPEPAKSDKDAPLNFADDPKTGPVFSSPQTFKNTERNFTYTIPAGWKKVSGDPAAGNVQFGKPGTTRFFHVHYTQMVPSFPAKSAVDAGLKTGKEEITIGKLLAAKRKDQGGAGKKGIIGWEIVESRKGGGGSHQRIIWQCYDGDNYYYNFGVVSHPDQFDASKAELQGILDSIRFTR
;
A
#
# COMPACT_ATOMS: atom_id res chain seq x y z
N MET A 1 -31.72 77.89 -18.16
CA MET A 1 -30.41 78.13 -17.53
C MET A 1 -30.33 77.35 -16.22
N ARG A 2 -29.43 76.36 -16.15
CA ARG A 2 -28.72 75.84 -14.95
C ARG A 2 -28.30 74.40 -15.23
N LYS A 3 -27.09 74.27 -15.76
CA LYS A 3 -26.30 73.04 -15.81
C LYS A 3 -25.40 73.00 -14.56
N SER A 4 -24.93 71.80 -14.25
CA SER A 4 -23.62 71.55 -13.63
C SER A 4 -23.47 71.77 -12.11
N VAL A 5 -23.90 70.80 -11.30
CA VAL A 5 -23.16 70.32 -10.11
C VAL A 5 -23.73 68.93 -9.83
N TRP A 6 -22.97 67.85 -10.00
CA TRP A 6 -23.14 66.50 -9.39
C TRP A 6 -22.34 65.48 -10.20
N LEU A 7 -21.00 65.65 -10.27
CA LEU A 7 -20.12 64.65 -10.87
C LEU A 7 -18.66 64.76 -10.37
N ILE A 8 -18.46 65.16 -9.11
CA ILE A 8 -17.13 65.21 -8.47
C ILE A 8 -17.24 64.72 -7.03
N SER A 9 -17.51 63.42 -6.82
CA SER A 9 -17.33 62.78 -5.50
C SER A 9 -17.01 61.29 -5.55
N VAL A 10 -16.98 60.63 -6.72
CA VAL A 10 -16.76 59.17 -6.80
C VAL A 10 -15.35 58.78 -7.25
N LEU A 11 -14.50 59.73 -7.66
CA LEU A 11 -13.16 59.44 -8.20
C LEU A 11 -11.98 59.60 -7.21
N LEU A 12 -12.24 59.89 -5.92
CA LEU A 12 -11.19 60.02 -4.90
C LEU A 12 -11.12 58.86 -3.90
N GLY A 13 -12.05 57.90 -3.95
CA GLY A 13 -12.07 56.73 -3.06
C GLY A 13 -11.29 55.50 -3.53
N ILE A 14 -10.85 55.47 -4.80
CA ILE A 14 -10.21 54.28 -5.39
C ILE A 14 -8.69 54.45 -5.56
N SER A 15 -8.16 55.67 -5.41
CA SER A 15 -6.72 55.93 -5.58
C SER A 15 -5.87 55.73 -4.33
N LEU A 16 -6.45 55.35 -3.18
CA LEU A 16 -5.73 55.17 -1.90
C LEU A 16 -5.59 53.71 -1.44
N LEU A 17 -6.01 52.73 -2.26
CA LEU A 17 -5.91 51.30 -1.95
C LEU A 17 -4.85 50.54 -2.76
N LEU A 18 -4.05 51.22 -3.59
CA LEU A 18 -3.09 50.59 -4.51
C LEU A 18 -1.60 50.84 -4.19
N VAL A 19 -1.26 51.51 -3.08
CA VAL A 19 0.15 51.82 -2.72
C VAL A 19 0.70 50.95 -1.57
N ALA A 20 -0.11 50.08 -0.96
CA ALA A 20 0.32 49.24 0.16
C ALA A 20 0.67 47.78 -0.21
N LEU A 21 0.86 47.46 -1.49
CA LEU A 21 1.08 46.08 -1.95
C LEU A 21 2.54 45.59 -2.08
N PRO A 22 3.62 46.40 -2.15
CA PRO A 22 4.96 45.82 -2.31
C PRO A 22 5.54 45.29 -0.98
N ALA A 23 5.10 45.78 0.18
CA ALA A 23 5.64 45.36 1.47
C ALA A 23 5.10 44.00 1.95
N LEU A 24 3.82 43.68 1.69
CA LEU A 24 3.23 42.39 2.10
C LEU A 24 3.70 41.22 1.22
N ALA A 25 4.03 41.48 -0.05
CA ALA A 25 4.58 40.47 -0.96
C ALA A 25 6.00 40.03 -0.54
N GLN A 26 6.83 40.94 -0.01
CA GLN A 26 8.15 40.59 0.51
C GLN A 26 8.09 39.73 1.78
N TRP A 27 7.14 39.98 2.69
CA TRP A 27 6.95 39.14 3.88
C TRP A 27 6.45 37.73 3.52
N GLY A 28 5.51 37.60 2.57
CA GLY A 28 5.04 36.31 2.09
C GLY A 28 6.13 35.48 1.40
N ALA A 29 6.99 36.12 0.60
CA ALA A 29 8.12 35.46 -0.04
C ALA A 29 9.17 34.99 0.99
N ILE A 30 9.46 35.80 2.02
CA ILE A 30 10.41 35.43 3.08
C ILE A 30 9.85 34.29 3.95
N GLN A 31 8.56 34.31 4.33
CA GLN A 31 7.93 33.17 5.02
C GLN A 31 7.94 31.90 4.18
N SER A 32 7.63 31.99 2.89
CA SER A 32 7.68 30.83 1.99
C SER A 32 9.10 30.26 1.84
N GLY A 33 10.14 31.12 1.87
CA GLY A 33 11.54 30.72 1.86
C GLY A 33 11.99 30.05 3.17
N VAL A 34 11.56 30.58 4.32
CA VAL A 34 11.87 29.99 5.63
C VAL A 34 11.12 28.67 5.83
N ASP A 35 9.86 28.57 5.39
CA ASP A 35 9.07 27.34 5.43
C ASP A 35 9.61 26.29 4.43
N ALA A 36 10.05 26.71 3.25
CA ALA A 36 10.71 25.82 2.29
C ALA A 36 12.07 25.32 2.81
N ALA A 37 12.87 26.18 3.45
CA ALA A 37 14.13 25.78 4.07
C ALA A 37 13.91 24.86 5.29
N LYS A 38 12.83 25.06 6.05
CA LYS A 38 12.45 24.19 7.16
C LYS A 38 11.96 22.82 6.67
N ARG A 39 11.16 22.79 5.59
CA ARG A 39 10.73 21.55 4.92
C ARG A 39 11.87 20.82 4.23
N ALA A 40 12.84 21.53 3.64
CA ALA A 40 14.05 20.93 3.07
C ALA A 40 14.94 20.32 4.16
N LYS A 41 15.08 20.98 5.32
CA LYS A 41 15.75 20.39 6.49
C LYS A 41 14.98 19.23 7.14
N GLU A 42 13.65 19.20 7.02
CA GLU A 42 12.83 18.05 7.42
C GLU A 42 12.91 16.89 6.40
N ALA A 43 13.10 17.18 5.11
CA ALA A 43 13.29 16.18 4.07
C ALA A 43 14.70 15.56 4.07
N GLU A 44 15.71 16.25 4.62
CA GLU A 44 17.06 15.72 4.86
C GLU A 44 17.19 14.90 6.16
N LYS A 45 16.18 14.92 7.05
CA LYS A 45 16.13 13.92 8.11
C LYS A 45 15.84 12.58 7.48
N LYS A 46 16.82 11.66 7.54
CA LYS A 46 16.57 10.22 7.42
C LYS A 46 15.27 9.91 8.17
N PRO A 47 14.32 9.16 7.59
CA PRO A 47 13.09 8.82 8.30
C PRO A 47 13.49 8.21 9.64
N GLU A 48 13.20 8.91 10.72
CA GLU A 48 13.38 8.37 12.06
C GLU A 48 12.57 7.08 12.10
N PRO A 49 13.14 5.96 12.58
CA PRO A 49 12.40 4.73 12.71
C PRO A 49 11.13 5.03 13.51
N ALA A 50 9.99 4.66 12.96
CA ALA A 50 8.71 4.80 13.63
C ALA A 50 8.86 4.22 15.05
N LYS A 51 8.50 5.02 16.07
CA LYS A 51 8.55 4.58 17.47
C LYS A 51 7.83 3.23 17.55
N SER A 52 8.49 2.26 18.18
CA SER A 52 7.97 0.92 18.34
C SER A 52 6.60 0.98 19.02
N ASP A 53 5.58 0.57 18.30
CA ASP A 53 4.30 0.21 18.90
C ASP A 53 4.55 -1.07 19.71
N LYS A 54 4.34 -1.00 21.03
CA LYS A 54 4.56 -2.12 21.95
C LYS A 54 3.43 -3.15 21.90
N ASP A 55 2.28 -2.75 21.37
CA ASP A 55 1.09 -3.61 21.24
C ASP A 55 0.94 -4.16 19.82
N ALA A 56 1.88 -3.83 18.92
CA ALA A 56 2.01 -4.44 17.61
C ALA A 56 2.49 -5.90 17.75
N PRO A 57 1.65 -6.91 17.47
CA PRO A 57 1.97 -8.32 17.68
C PRO A 57 3.15 -8.83 16.82
N LEU A 58 3.66 -8.01 15.90
CA LEU A 58 4.68 -8.36 14.91
C LEU A 58 5.73 -7.24 14.75
N ASN A 59 6.15 -6.61 15.85
CA ASN A 59 7.22 -5.62 15.78
C ASN A 59 8.59 -6.30 15.64
N PHE A 60 9.07 -6.40 14.41
CA PHE A 60 10.34 -7.06 14.10
C PHE A 60 11.56 -6.14 14.21
N ALA A 61 11.43 -4.90 14.71
CA ALA A 61 12.49 -3.89 14.62
C ALA A 61 13.87 -4.41 15.05
N ASP A 62 13.92 -5.18 16.15
CA ASP A 62 15.15 -5.54 16.84
C ASP A 62 15.49 -7.06 16.84
N ASP A 63 14.82 -7.88 16.02
CA ASP A 63 15.12 -9.33 15.99
C ASP A 63 16.42 -9.63 15.21
N PRO A 64 17.49 -10.13 15.88
CA PRO A 64 18.78 -10.41 15.26
C PRO A 64 18.76 -11.58 14.26
N LYS A 65 17.67 -12.36 14.20
CA LYS A 65 17.49 -13.47 13.26
C LYS A 65 16.92 -13.00 11.91
N THR A 66 16.60 -11.72 11.78
CA THR A 66 16.04 -11.11 10.56
C THR A 66 17.14 -10.52 9.68
N GLY A 67 16.88 -10.43 8.38
CA GLY A 67 17.83 -9.86 7.42
C GLY A 67 17.99 -8.33 7.56
N PRO A 68 18.95 -7.72 6.82
CA PRO A 68 19.11 -6.27 6.82
C PRO A 68 17.89 -5.56 6.22
N VAL A 69 17.68 -4.31 6.63
CA VAL A 69 16.69 -3.42 6.02
C VAL A 69 17.16 -3.01 4.63
N PHE A 70 16.30 -3.17 3.63
CA PHE A 70 16.60 -2.83 2.24
C PHE A 70 16.66 -1.32 2.06
N SER A 71 17.76 -0.81 1.50
CA SER A 71 17.93 0.62 1.17
C SER A 71 17.24 1.04 -0.13
N SER A 72 16.91 0.07 -1.00
CA SER A 72 16.18 0.25 -2.26
C SER A 72 15.23 -0.93 -2.48
N PRO A 73 14.21 -0.80 -3.35
CA PRO A 73 13.32 -1.92 -3.68
C PRO A 73 14.11 -3.14 -4.16
N GLN A 74 13.77 -4.32 -3.66
CA GLN A 74 14.42 -5.60 -3.99
C GLN A 74 13.44 -6.51 -4.70
N THR A 75 13.81 -7.01 -5.87
CA THR A 75 13.02 -8.01 -6.61
C THR A 75 13.58 -9.40 -6.34
N PHE A 76 12.71 -10.30 -5.88
CA PHE A 76 13.04 -11.69 -5.62
C PHE A 76 12.44 -12.56 -6.73
N LYS A 77 13.13 -13.66 -7.02
CA LYS A 77 12.65 -14.72 -7.90
C LYS A 77 12.49 -16.00 -7.08
N ASN A 78 11.27 -16.51 -7.02
CA ASN A 78 11.02 -17.86 -6.57
C ASN A 78 11.36 -18.82 -7.72
N THR A 79 12.43 -19.58 -7.55
CA THR A 79 12.94 -20.50 -8.58
C THR A 79 12.18 -21.82 -8.61
N GLU A 80 11.56 -22.23 -7.50
CA GLU A 80 10.78 -23.47 -7.43
C GLU A 80 9.50 -23.41 -8.27
N ARG A 81 8.81 -22.25 -8.28
CA ARG A 81 7.49 -22.08 -8.89
C ARG A 81 7.43 -21.01 -9.97
N ASN A 82 8.57 -20.40 -10.33
CA ASN A 82 8.72 -19.45 -11.44
C ASN A 82 7.81 -18.22 -11.33
N PHE A 83 7.93 -17.49 -10.22
CA PHE A 83 7.35 -16.16 -10.10
C PHE A 83 8.34 -15.17 -9.49
N THR A 84 8.13 -13.90 -9.75
CA THR A 84 8.88 -12.79 -9.14
C THR A 84 7.94 -11.93 -8.31
N TYR A 85 8.51 -11.16 -7.38
CA TYR A 85 7.81 -10.15 -6.59
C TYR A 85 8.82 -9.12 -6.08
N THR A 86 8.36 -7.90 -5.81
CA THR A 86 9.20 -6.80 -5.36
C THR A 86 8.81 -6.37 -3.96
N ILE A 87 9.82 -6.29 -3.08
CA ILE A 87 9.69 -5.75 -1.73
C ILE A 87 10.23 -4.32 -1.71
N PRO A 88 9.45 -3.33 -1.24
CA PRO A 88 9.88 -1.93 -1.19
C PRO A 88 11.09 -1.69 -0.29
N ALA A 89 11.73 -0.54 -0.48
CA ALA A 89 12.73 -0.04 0.47
C ALA A 89 12.15 0.14 1.87
N GLY A 90 12.99 0.02 2.90
CA GLY A 90 12.59 0.11 4.30
C GLY A 90 11.96 -1.15 4.87
N TRP A 91 11.85 -2.23 4.09
CA TRP A 91 11.44 -3.55 4.57
C TRP A 91 12.66 -4.43 4.83
N LYS A 92 12.48 -5.55 5.54
CA LYS A 92 13.49 -6.59 5.72
C LYS A 92 12.89 -7.99 5.61
N LYS A 93 13.74 -8.98 5.32
CA LYS A 93 13.35 -10.39 5.40
C LYS A 93 13.23 -10.79 6.87
N VAL A 94 12.10 -11.37 7.24
CA VAL A 94 11.84 -11.88 8.59
C VAL A 94 12.24 -13.34 8.71
N SER A 95 11.79 -14.18 7.77
CA SER A 95 12.04 -15.62 7.80
C SER A 95 11.91 -16.25 6.42
N GLY A 96 12.32 -17.52 6.31
CA GLY A 96 12.21 -18.33 5.11
C GLY A 96 13.21 -17.97 4.01
N ASP A 97 13.03 -18.61 2.85
CA ASP A 97 13.86 -18.44 1.66
C ASP A 97 13.00 -17.83 0.53
N PRO A 98 13.34 -16.63 0.02
CA PRO A 98 12.69 -16.02 -1.14
C PRO A 98 12.69 -16.88 -2.41
N ALA A 99 13.65 -17.79 -2.56
CA ALA A 99 13.73 -18.71 -3.68
C ALA A 99 12.74 -19.88 -3.57
N ALA A 100 12.18 -20.11 -2.37
CA ALA A 100 11.28 -21.21 -2.01
C ALA A 100 9.98 -20.71 -1.34
N GLY A 101 9.28 -21.60 -0.65
CA GLY A 101 8.00 -21.31 0.02
C GLY A 101 8.17 -20.75 1.44
N ASN A 102 7.08 -20.21 2.00
CA ASN A 102 6.98 -19.74 3.40
C ASN A 102 7.89 -18.56 3.79
N VAL A 103 8.31 -17.76 2.81
CA VAL A 103 9.07 -16.53 3.06
C VAL A 103 8.20 -15.43 3.63
N GLN A 104 8.76 -14.66 4.57
CA GLN A 104 8.10 -13.52 5.18
C GLN A 104 9.00 -12.28 5.17
N PHE A 105 8.38 -11.12 4.96
CA PHE A 105 9.00 -9.81 5.03
C PHE A 105 8.20 -8.90 5.94
N GLY A 106 8.88 -7.96 6.61
CA GLY A 106 8.25 -7.01 7.51
C GLY A 106 8.88 -5.62 7.39
N LYS A 107 8.08 -4.58 7.65
CA LYS A 107 8.57 -3.20 7.73
C LYS A 107 8.84 -2.83 9.21
N PRO A 108 10.11 -2.63 9.61
CA PRO A 108 10.47 -2.31 11.00
C PRO A 108 9.68 -1.15 11.60
N GLY A 109 9.36 -1.23 12.89
CA GLY A 109 8.60 -0.20 13.61
C GLY A 109 7.12 -0.13 13.22
N THR A 110 6.62 -1.09 12.44
CA THR A 110 5.21 -1.16 12.04
C THR A 110 4.68 -2.59 12.22
N THR A 111 3.38 -2.76 11.98
CA THR A 111 2.73 -4.09 11.92
C THR A 111 2.65 -4.65 10.51
N ARG A 112 3.31 -4.00 9.54
CA ARG A 112 3.19 -4.34 8.14
C ARG A 112 4.04 -5.54 7.79
N PHE A 113 3.41 -6.54 7.20
CA PHE A 113 4.04 -7.81 6.87
C PHE A 113 3.52 -8.35 5.53
N PHE A 114 4.38 -9.08 4.83
CA PHE A 114 4.07 -9.82 3.62
C PHE A 114 4.53 -11.28 3.78
N HIS A 115 3.68 -12.24 3.43
CA HIS A 115 4.04 -13.66 3.32
C HIS A 115 3.69 -14.25 1.97
N VAL A 116 4.46 -15.28 1.63
CA VAL A 116 4.16 -16.20 0.56
C VAL A 116 4.05 -17.60 1.13
N HIS A 117 2.94 -18.28 0.85
CA HIS A 117 2.78 -19.71 1.11
C HIS A 117 2.28 -20.39 -0.15
N TYR A 118 2.77 -21.58 -0.45
CA TYR A 118 2.20 -22.45 -1.46
C TYR A 118 2.31 -23.92 -1.08
N THR A 119 1.40 -24.72 -1.60
CA THR A 119 1.39 -26.17 -1.41
C THR A 119 0.79 -26.85 -2.63
N GLN A 120 1.22 -28.08 -2.90
CA GLN A 120 0.66 -28.86 -4.00
C GLN A 120 -0.67 -29.49 -3.56
N MET A 121 -1.73 -29.25 -4.34
CA MET A 121 -2.98 -29.98 -4.19
C MET A 121 -2.91 -31.29 -4.96
N VAL A 122 -3.79 -32.23 -4.64
CA VAL A 122 -3.91 -33.47 -5.42
C VAL A 122 -4.25 -33.17 -6.89
N PRO A 123 -3.84 -34.01 -7.87
CA PRO A 123 -4.08 -33.74 -9.28
C PRO A 123 -5.56 -33.57 -9.66
N SER A 124 -6.47 -34.24 -8.96
CA SER A 124 -7.93 -34.14 -9.16
C SER A 124 -8.58 -32.93 -8.49
N PHE A 125 -7.81 -32.09 -7.80
CA PHE A 125 -8.35 -30.93 -7.09
C PHE A 125 -9.05 -29.96 -8.07
N PRO A 126 -10.31 -29.58 -7.83
CA PRO A 126 -11.06 -28.75 -8.76
C PRO A 126 -10.75 -27.26 -8.56
N ALA A 127 -9.55 -26.84 -8.96
CA ALA A 127 -9.05 -25.48 -8.74
C ALA A 127 -10.01 -24.38 -9.22
N LYS A 128 -10.62 -24.54 -10.40
CA LYS A 128 -11.61 -23.58 -10.92
C LYS A 128 -12.81 -23.42 -9.98
N SER A 129 -13.38 -24.54 -9.52
CA SER A 129 -14.51 -24.52 -8.60
C SER A 129 -14.14 -23.91 -7.26
N ALA A 130 -12.93 -24.17 -6.76
CA ALA A 130 -12.43 -23.55 -5.53
C ALA A 130 -12.33 -22.03 -5.65
N VAL A 131 -11.80 -21.51 -6.77
CA VAL A 131 -11.73 -20.07 -7.03
C VAL A 131 -13.13 -19.46 -7.16
N ASP A 132 -14.04 -20.11 -7.89
CA ASP A 132 -15.40 -19.60 -8.09
C ASP A 132 -16.16 -19.56 -6.76
N ALA A 133 -16.02 -20.59 -5.93
CA ALA A 133 -16.58 -20.64 -4.58
C ALA A 133 -15.96 -19.56 -3.68
N GLY A 134 -14.64 -19.42 -3.66
CA GLY A 134 -13.93 -18.41 -2.87
C GLY A 134 -14.34 -16.98 -3.24
N LEU A 135 -14.47 -16.68 -4.53
CA LEU A 135 -14.98 -15.38 -4.97
C LEU A 135 -16.44 -15.17 -4.57
N LYS A 136 -17.30 -16.19 -4.72
CA LYS A 136 -18.70 -16.10 -4.32
C LYS A 136 -18.81 -15.79 -2.82
N THR A 137 -18.13 -16.57 -1.98
CA THR A 137 -18.07 -16.33 -0.54
C THR A 137 -17.55 -14.93 -0.24
N GLY A 138 -16.47 -14.49 -0.90
CA GLY A 138 -15.94 -13.14 -0.71
C GLY A 138 -16.97 -12.05 -1.05
N LYS A 139 -17.74 -12.21 -2.13
CA LYS A 139 -18.83 -11.28 -2.47
C LYS A 139 -19.94 -11.27 -1.42
N GLU A 140 -20.28 -12.43 -0.87
CA GLU A 140 -21.24 -12.53 0.24
C GLU A 140 -20.68 -11.88 1.52
N GLU A 141 -19.38 -11.99 1.79
CA GLU A 141 -18.74 -11.37 2.94
C GLU A 141 -18.66 -9.84 2.85
N ILE A 142 -18.69 -9.26 1.64
CA ILE A 142 -18.87 -7.81 1.45
C ILE A 142 -20.24 -7.37 1.99
N THR A 143 -21.32 -8.13 1.73
CA THR A 143 -22.68 -7.72 2.11
C THR A 143 -22.88 -7.69 3.63
N ILE A 144 -22.13 -8.51 4.37
CA ILE A 144 -22.12 -8.52 5.84
C ILE A 144 -20.99 -7.67 6.45
N GLY A 145 -20.30 -6.89 5.61
CA GLY A 145 -19.26 -5.94 6.02
C GLY A 145 -18.00 -6.59 6.58
N LYS A 146 -17.72 -7.86 6.26
CA LYS A 146 -16.44 -8.51 6.61
C LYS A 146 -15.34 -8.14 5.62
N LEU A 147 -15.65 -8.05 4.33
CA LEU A 147 -14.71 -7.62 3.29
C LEU A 147 -15.07 -6.23 2.76
N LEU A 148 -14.04 -5.48 2.38
CA LEU A 148 -14.18 -4.23 1.61
C LEU A 148 -14.27 -4.51 0.11
N ALA A 149 -13.60 -5.56 -0.36
CA ALA A 149 -13.60 -5.95 -1.76
C ALA A 149 -13.30 -7.44 -1.93
N ALA A 150 -13.81 -8.01 -3.02
CA ALA A 150 -13.50 -9.35 -3.52
C ALA A 150 -13.58 -9.32 -5.04
N LYS A 151 -12.51 -9.70 -5.75
CA LYS A 151 -12.44 -9.63 -7.21
C LYS A 151 -11.68 -10.82 -7.81
N ARG A 152 -11.97 -11.15 -9.07
CA ARG A 152 -11.09 -12.04 -9.85
C ARG A 152 -9.73 -11.38 -10.01
N LYS A 153 -8.67 -12.17 -9.86
CA LYS A 153 -7.29 -11.78 -10.14
C LYS A 153 -6.58 -13.00 -10.73
N ASP A 154 -6.71 -13.10 -12.04
CA ASP A 154 -6.05 -14.12 -12.86
C ASP A 154 -4.76 -13.53 -13.45
N GLN A 155 -3.77 -14.39 -13.74
CA GLN A 155 -2.54 -13.98 -14.39
C GLN A 155 -2.13 -14.99 -15.47
N GLY A 156 -1.78 -14.50 -16.68
CA GLY A 156 -1.49 -15.37 -17.83
C GLY A 156 -2.74 -15.64 -18.67
N GLY A 157 -2.64 -15.39 -19.98
CA GLY A 157 -3.77 -15.15 -20.87
C GLY A 157 -4.57 -16.37 -21.34
N ALA A 158 -5.65 -16.06 -22.05
CA ALA A 158 -6.58 -17.00 -22.66
C ALA A 158 -5.85 -18.04 -23.55
N GLY A 159 -6.16 -19.33 -23.33
CA GLY A 159 -5.65 -20.43 -24.16
C GLY A 159 -4.43 -21.19 -23.62
N LYS A 160 -3.87 -20.81 -22.46
CA LYS A 160 -2.90 -21.63 -21.69
C LYS A 160 -3.42 -21.89 -20.28
N LYS A 161 -2.82 -22.85 -19.56
CA LYS A 161 -3.04 -23.07 -18.12
C LYS A 161 -2.50 -21.87 -17.32
N GLY A 162 -3.22 -20.76 -17.35
CA GLY A 162 -2.90 -19.54 -16.60
C GLY A 162 -3.12 -19.72 -15.10
N ILE A 163 -2.64 -18.75 -14.34
CA ILE A 163 -2.91 -18.62 -12.91
C ILE A 163 -4.35 -18.15 -12.75
N ILE A 164 -5.18 -18.93 -12.05
CA ILE A 164 -6.55 -18.55 -11.72
C ILE A 164 -6.64 -18.19 -10.25
N GLY A 165 -7.30 -17.10 -9.92
CA GLY A 165 -7.34 -16.64 -8.54
C GLY A 165 -8.35 -15.55 -8.25
N TRP A 166 -8.41 -15.20 -6.98
CA TRP A 166 -9.23 -14.11 -6.48
C TRP A 166 -8.49 -13.37 -5.37
N GLU A 167 -8.73 -12.07 -5.31
CA GLU A 167 -8.17 -11.19 -4.29
C GLU A 167 -9.30 -10.69 -3.39
N ILE A 168 -9.04 -10.66 -2.09
CA ILE A 168 -9.91 -10.04 -1.10
C ILE A 168 -9.18 -8.91 -0.37
N VAL A 169 -9.94 -7.90 0.03
CA VAL A 169 -9.50 -6.85 0.93
C VAL A 169 -10.40 -6.93 2.15
N GLU A 170 -9.84 -7.25 3.31
CA GLU A 170 -10.60 -7.32 4.55
C GLU A 170 -11.01 -5.93 5.02
N SER A 171 -12.14 -5.85 5.72
CA SER A 171 -12.46 -4.71 6.58
C SER A 171 -11.85 -4.91 7.96
N ARG A 172 -11.91 -3.87 8.79
CA ARG A 172 -11.58 -3.98 10.23
C ARG A 172 -12.35 -5.10 10.94
N LYS A 173 -13.63 -5.29 10.58
CA LYS A 173 -14.48 -6.35 11.15
C LYS A 173 -14.04 -7.75 10.71
N GLY A 174 -13.61 -7.89 9.45
CA GLY A 174 -13.22 -9.16 8.86
C GLY A 174 -11.90 -9.71 9.38
N GLY A 175 -10.91 -8.84 9.61
CA GLY A 175 -9.56 -9.25 10.01
C GLY A 175 -9.39 -9.64 11.49
N GLY A 176 -10.48 -9.81 12.24
CA GLY A 176 -10.41 -10.30 13.62
C GLY A 176 -9.88 -9.27 14.63
N GLY A 177 -9.94 -7.99 14.30
CA GLY A 177 -9.67 -6.87 15.22
C GLY A 177 -8.19 -6.53 15.42
N SER A 178 -7.27 -7.50 15.33
CA SER A 178 -5.82 -7.28 15.50
C SER A 178 -5.06 -7.11 14.18
N HIS A 179 -5.67 -7.49 13.06
CA HIS A 179 -5.04 -7.43 11.74
C HIS A 179 -6.09 -7.06 10.69
N GLN A 180 -5.63 -6.57 9.54
CA GLN A 180 -6.42 -6.37 8.34
C GLN A 180 -5.52 -6.68 7.14
N ARG A 181 -6.07 -7.41 6.15
CA ARG A 181 -5.28 -8.03 5.10
C ARG A 181 -5.77 -7.68 3.70
N ILE A 182 -4.83 -7.72 2.75
CA ILE A 182 -5.12 -7.96 1.34
C ILE A 182 -4.54 -9.33 1.02
N ILE A 183 -5.36 -10.22 0.45
CA ILE A 183 -4.98 -11.60 0.21
C ILE A 183 -5.28 -11.94 -1.25
N TRP A 184 -4.28 -12.39 -1.98
CA TRP A 184 -4.46 -13.01 -3.28
C TRP A 184 -4.24 -14.52 -3.17
N GLN A 185 -5.31 -15.28 -3.41
CA GLN A 185 -5.29 -16.73 -3.45
C GLN A 185 -5.43 -17.18 -4.89
N CYS A 186 -4.54 -18.07 -5.33
CA CYS A 186 -4.54 -18.54 -6.70
C CYS A 186 -4.03 -19.96 -6.87
N TYR A 187 -4.26 -20.52 -8.06
CA TYR A 187 -3.80 -21.83 -8.47
C TYR A 187 -3.11 -21.77 -9.82
N ASP A 188 -2.09 -22.61 -10.01
CA ASP A 188 -1.45 -22.81 -11.31
C ASP A 188 -1.95 -24.08 -12.04
N GLY A 189 -1.41 -24.29 -13.24
CA GLY A 189 -1.74 -25.45 -14.08
C GLY A 189 -1.33 -26.83 -13.54
N ASP A 190 -0.53 -26.86 -12.48
CA ASP A 190 -0.07 -28.06 -11.78
C ASP A 190 -0.80 -28.26 -10.44
N ASN A 191 -1.88 -27.50 -10.21
CA ASN A 191 -2.67 -27.51 -8.99
C ASN A 191 -1.88 -27.14 -7.73
N TYR A 192 -0.85 -26.29 -7.84
CA TYR A 192 -0.33 -25.64 -6.64
C TYR A 192 -1.27 -24.54 -6.19
N TYR A 193 -1.65 -24.57 -4.92
CA TYR A 193 -2.30 -23.46 -4.24
C TYR A 193 -1.24 -22.46 -3.80
N TYR A 194 -1.52 -21.18 -3.99
CA TYR A 194 -0.71 -20.06 -3.52
C TYR A 194 -1.57 -19.13 -2.67
N ASN A 195 -0.98 -18.64 -1.59
CA ASN A 195 -1.50 -17.58 -0.75
C ASN A 195 -0.44 -16.50 -0.61
N PHE A 196 -0.72 -15.34 -1.21
CA PHE A 196 0.06 -14.13 -1.05
C PHE A 196 -0.72 -13.17 -0.17
N GLY A 197 -0.22 -12.89 1.03
CA GLY A 197 -0.92 -12.06 1.98
C GLY A 197 -0.06 -10.89 2.46
N VAL A 198 -0.63 -9.69 2.38
CA VAL A 198 -0.10 -8.49 3.00
C VAL A 198 -1.01 -8.07 4.14
N VAL A 199 -0.43 -7.62 5.24
CA VAL A 199 -1.14 -7.41 6.51
C VAL A 199 -0.66 -6.13 7.15
N SER A 200 -1.54 -5.45 7.88
CA SER A 200 -1.18 -4.48 8.92
C SER A 200 -2.22 -4.50 10.04
N HIS A 201 -1.95 -3.78 11.13
CA HIS A 201 -2.96 -3.41 12.11
C HIS A 201 -4.07 -2.59 11.43
N PRO A 202 -5.34 -2.74 11.83
CA PRO A 202 -6.43 -1.99 11.21
C PRO A 202 -6.28 -0.47 11.29
N ASP A 203 -5.69 0.06 12.37
CA ASP A 203 -5.44 1.51 12.51
C ASP A 203 -4.39 2.04 11.53
N GLN A 204 -3.57 1.16 10.96
CA GLN A 204 -2.51 1.50 10.00
C GLN A 204 -2.90 1.12 8.57
N PHE A 205 -4.02 0.42 8.37
CA PHE A 205 -4.34 -0.24 7.11
C PHE A 205 -4.61 0.76 6.00
N ASP A 206 -5.51 1.72 6.20
CA ASP A 206 -5.86 2.69 5.15
C ASP A 206 -4.63 3.51 4.69
N ALA A 207 -3.78 3.92 5.62
CA ALA A 207 -2.54 4.65 5.33
C ALA A 207 -1.47 3.79 4.63
N SER A 208 -1.52 2.47 4.78
CA SER A 208 -0.53 1.54 4.20
C SER A 208 -1.04 0.78 2.98
N LYS A 209 -2.35 0.80 2.72
CA LYS A 209 -3.03 0.00 1.70
C LYS A 209 -2.38 0.09 0.32
N ALA A 210 -1.99 1.28 -0.11
CA ALA A 210 -1.34 1.47 -1.41
C ALA A 210 0.03 0.76 -1.50
N GLU A 211 0.86 0.86 -0.45
CA GLU A 211 2.15 0.16 -0.38
C GLU A 211 1.95 -1.36 -0.35
N LEU A 212 1.00 -1.84 0.47
CA LEU A 212 0.67 -3.26 0.59
C LEU A 212 0.13 -3.84 -0.72
N GLN A 213 -0.81 -3.15 -1.37
CA GLN A 213 -1.33 -3.54 -2.67
C GLN A 213 -0.21 -3.56 -3.72
N GLY A 214 0.71 -2.58 -3.69
CA GLY A 214 1.86 -2.54 -4.59
C GLY A 214 2.75 -3.78 -4.51
N ILE A 215 2.94 -4.37 -3.32
CA ILE A 215 3.65 -5.64 -3.16
C ILE A 215 2.90 -6.76 -3.90
N LEU A 216 1.59 -6.92 -3.65
CA LEU A 216 0.81 -7.96 -4.33
C LEU A 216 0.70 -7.76 -5.84
N ASP A 217 0.62 -6.52 -6.29
CA ASP A 217 0.54 -6.17 -7.72
C ASP A 217 1.90 -6.25 -8.42
N SER A 218 3.00 -6.41 -7.69
CA SER A 218 4.32 -6.71 -8.27
C SER A 218 4.50 -8.18 -8.63
N ILE A 219 3.65 -9.07 -8.12
CA ILE A 219 3.83 -10.51 -8.30
C ILE A 219 3.62 -10.88 -9.77
N ARG A 220 4.60 -11.55 -10.37
CA ARG A 220 4.52 -12.01 -11.76
C ARG A 220 4.96 -13.45 -11.88
N PHE A 221 4.04 -14.34 -12.22
CA PHE A 221 4.39 -15.67 -12.76
C PHE A 221 5.03 -15.53 -14.14
N THR A 222 6.19 -16.17 -14.36
CA THR A 222 7.02 -16.04 -15.57
C THR A 222 7.03 -17.34 -16.40
N ARG A 223 5.91 -18.06 -16.43
CA ARG A 223 5.79 -19.37 -17.10
C ARG A 223 5.28 -19.25 -18.53
#